data_AF-A0A2E0X3M3-F1
#
_entry.id   AF-A0A2E0X3M3-F1
#
_cell.length_a   1.000
_cell.length_b   1.000
_cell.length_c   1.000
_cell.angle_alpha   90.00
_cell.angle_beta   90.00
_cell.angle_gamma   90.00
#
_symmetry.space_group_name_H-M   'P 1'
#
loop_
_entity.id
_entity.type
_entity.pdbx_description
1 polymer ?
#
loop_
_entity_poly.entity_id
_entity_poly.type
_entity_poly.pdbx_seq_one_letter_code
_entity_poly.pdbx_strand_id
1 'polypeptide(L)' 'MLAVTMLWYAAPLIVVVSLVCAATRHEFMQPILSHAARFAVWIVVFMGLFMGMISLLDWWA' A
#
# COMPACT_ATOMS: atom_id res chain seq x y z
N MET A 1 -4.57 -18.53 -10.41
CA MET A 1 -4.25 -18.86 -9.01
C MET A 1 -2.97 -18.16 -8.53
N LEU A 2 -1.84 -18.27 -9.24
CA LEU A 2 -0.56 -17.63 -8.87
C LEU A 2 -0.64 -16.10 -8.61
N ALA A 3 -1.38 -15.36 -9.44
CA ALA A 3 -1.50 -13.89 -9.31
C ALA A 3 -2.10 -13.44 -7.97
N VAL A 4 -3.12 -14.16 -7.48
CA VAL A 4 -3.77 -13.84 -6.20
C VAL A 4 -2.79 -14.09 -5.04
N THR A 5 -2.05 -15.19 -5.10
CA THR A 5 -0.99 -15.49 -4.13
C THR A 5 0.10 -14.41 -4.12
N MET A 6 0.46 -13.88 -5.30
CA MET A 6 1.44 -12.80 -5.39
C MET A 6 0.94 -11.49 -4.78
N LEU A 7 -0.35 -11.18 -4.96
CA LEU A 7 -0.96 -9.98 -4.39
C LEU A 7 -0.97 -10.01 -2.85
N TRP A 8 -1.10 -11.19 -2.24
CA TRP A 8 -1.03 -11.35 -0.79
C TRP A 8 0.33 -10.95 -0.19
N TYR A 9 1.42 -11.03 -0.93
CA TYR A 9 2.72 -10.53 -0.47
C TYR A 9 2.79 -9.00 -0.37
N ALA A 10 1.90 -8.27 -1.04
CA ALA A 10 1.85 -6.81 -0.93
C ALA A 10 1.43 -6.37 0.48
N ALA A 11 0.52 -7.08 1.13
CA ALA A 11 0.01 -6.71 2.46
C ALA A 11 1.11 -6.56 3.52
N PRO A 12 1.95 -7.59 3.80
CA PRO A 12 3.04 -7.45 4.77
C PRO A 12 4.09 -6.42 4.34
N LEU A 13 4.38 -6.29 3.04
CA LEU A 13 5.31 -5.27 2.53
C LEU A 13 4.85 -3.85 2.83
N ILE A 14 3.57 -3.55 2.54
CA ILE A 14 2.97 -2.23 2.76
C ILE A 14 3.03 -1.88 4.26
N VAL A 15 2.73 -2.85 5.13
CA VAL A 15 2.78 -2.66 6.58
C VAL A 15 4.20 -2.32 7.04
N VAL A 16 5.20 -3.12 6.66
CA VAL A 16 6.59 -2.93 7.08
C VAL A 16 7.16 -1.61 6.57
N VAL A 17 7.00 -1.30 5.28
CA VAL A 17 7.54 -0.06 4.69
C VAL A 17 6.89 1.18 5.32
N SER A 18 5.58 1.16 5.53
CA SER A 18 4.87 2.31 6.12
C SER A 18 5.28 2.55 7.57
N LEU A 19 5.46 1.48 8.35
CA LEU A 19 5.94 1.58 9.74
C LEU A 19 7.39 2.10 9.80
N VAL A 20 8.30 1.56 8.99
CA VAL A 20 9.70 2.02 8.94
C VAL A 20 9.76 3.48 8.55
N CYS A 21 8.99 3.90 7.55
CA CYS A 21 8.97 5.29 7.09
C CYS A 21 8.44 6.25 8.16
N ALA A 22 7.44 5.86 8.96
CA ALA A 22 6.89 6.69 10.02
C ALA A 22 7.75 6.72 11.30
N ALA A 23 8.41 5.61 11.62
CA ALA A 23 9.20 5.42 12.84
C ALA A 23 10.55 6.15 12.82
N THR A 24 11.07 6.52 11.65
CA THR A 24 12.34 7.28 11.55
C THR A 24 12.21 8.73 12.01
N ARG A 25 10.98 9.29 12.05
CA ARG A 25 10.74 10.72 12.30
C ARG A 25 10.15 11.03 13.67
N HIS A 26 9.50 10.07 14.32
CA HIS A 26 8.75 10.31 15.55
C HIS A 26 9.16 9.32 16.64
N GLU A 27 9.33 9.82 17.85
CA GLU A 27 9.68 9.04 19.06
C GLU A 27 8.45 8.47 19.78
N PHE A 28 7.26 9.05 19.57
CA PHE A 28 6.02 8.61 20.20
C PHE A 28 5.23 7.62 19.31
N MET A 29 4.70 6.56 19.92
CA MET A 29 3.99 5.48 19.22
C MET A 29 2.73 5.95 18.46
N GLN A 30 1.93 6.83 19.07
CA GLN A 30 0.70 7.32 18.44
C GLN A 30 0.93 8.04 17.10
N PRO A 31 1.83 9.04 17.00
CA PRO A 31 2.11 9.69 15.72
C PRO A 31 2.70 8.74 14.68
N ILE A 32 3.53 7.76 15.08
CA ILE A 32 4.05 6.73 14.17
C ILE A 32 2.92 5.97 13.49
N LEU A 33 1.97 5.43 14.26
CA LEU A 33 0.86 4.64 13.72
C LEU A 33 -0.06 5.48 12.82
N SER A 34 -0.33 6.73 13.19
CA SER A 34 -1.16 7.62 12.36
C SER A 34 -0.53 7.93 11.00
N HIS A 35 0.78 8.20 10.98
CA HIS A 35 1.50 8.48 9.74
C HIS A 35 1.68 7.22 8.90
N ALA A 36 2.02 6.09 9.53
CA ALA A 36 2.14 4.81 8.88
C ALA A 36 0.81 4.41 8.21
N ALA A 37 -0.32 4.54 8.91
CA ALA A 37 -1.63 4.23 8.36
C ALA A 37 -1.96 5.12 7.15
N ARG A 38 -1.74 6.44 7.25
CA ARG A 38 -1.96 7.36 6.14
C ARG A 38 -1.08 6.99 4.93
N PHE A 39 0.18 6.62 5.17
CA PHE A 39 1.11 6.22 4.12
C PHE A 39 0.67 4.90 3.45
N ALA A 40 0.29 3.90 4.24
CA ALA A 40 -0.24 2.63 3.75
C ALA A 40 -1.49 2.83 2.88
N VAL A 41 -2.42 3.70 3.30
CA VAL A 41 -3.61 4.04 2.50
C VAL A 41 -3.23 4.62 1.15
N TRP A 42 -2.27 5.55 1.10
CA TRP A 42 -1.81 6.12 -0.18
C TRP A 42 -1.19 5.08 -1.12
N ILE A 43 -0.43 4.11 -0.58
CA ILE A 43 0.12 3.01 -1.40
C ILE A 43 -1.00 2.17 -2.00
N VAL A 44 -2.01 1.80 -1.20
CA VAL A 44 -3.15 0.99 -1.67
C VAL A 44 -3.97 1.75 -2.71
N VAL A 45 -4.24 3.04 -2.49
CA VAL A 45 -4.96 3.89 -3.45
C VAL A 45 -4.19 4.00 -4.75
N PHE A 46 -2.88 4.22 -4.70
CA PHE A 46 -2.05 4.31 -5.90
C PHE A 46 -2.04 2.99 -6.68
N MET A 47 -1.83 1.87 -5.99
CA MET A 47 -1.86 0.54 -6.62
C MET A 47 -3.23 0.23 -7.25
N GLY A 48 -4.32 0.52 -6.53
CA GLY A 48 -5.68 0.35 -7.03
C GLY A 48 -6.02 1.25 -8.22
N LEU A 49 -5.49 2.49 -8.24
CA LEU A 49 -5.67 3.42 -9.35
C LEU A 49 -5.08 2.86 -10.65
N PHE A 50 -3.84 2.36 -10.62
CA PHE A 50 -3.21 1.77 -11.80
C PHE A 50 -3.87 0.46 -12.21
N MET A 51 -4.23 -0.39 -11.24
CA MET A 51 -4.98 -1.62 -11.52
C MET A 51 -6.29 -1.32 -12.24
N GLY A 52 -7.07 -0.36 -11.72
CA GLY A 52 -8.32 0.08 -12.33
C GLY A 52 -8.11 0.69 -13.72
N MET A 53 -7.08 1.52 -13.89
CA MET A 53 -6.75 2.12 -15.19
C MET A 53 -6.42 1.06 -16.24
N ILE A 54 -5.59 0.07 -15.90
CA ILE A 54 -5.23 -1.02 -16.82
C ILE A 54 -6.46 -1.87 -17.14
N SER A 55 -7.29 -2.22 -16.15
CA SER A 55 -8.54 -2.94 -16.38
C SER A 55 -9.52 -2.17 -17.24
N LEU A 56 -9.55 -0.84 -17.12
CA LEU A 56 -10.37 0.00 -17.98
C LEU A 56 -9.86 -0.06 -19.43
N LEU A 57 -8.55 0.10 -19.65
CA LEU A 57 -7.95 0.01 -20.97
C LEU A 57 -8.19 -1.34 -21.64
N ASP A 58 -8.07 -2.43 -20.89
CA ASP A 58 -8.36 -3.79 -21.35
C ASP A 58 -9.83 -3.97 -21.76
N TRP A 59 -10.76 -3.33 -21.04
CA TRP A 59 -12.19 -3.36 -21.40
C TRP A 59 -12.50 -2.63 -22.72
N TRP A 60 -11.71 -1.62 -23.08
CA TRP A 60 -11.88 -0.86 -24.32
C TRP A 60 -11.07 -1.41 -25.50
N ALA A 61 -10.17 -2.38 -25.27
CA ALA A 61 -9.31 -3.02 -26.27
C ALA A 61 -9.98 -4.23 -26.92
#